data_AF-A0A9W7DHM8-F1
#
_entry.id   AF-A0A9W7DHM8-F1
#
_cell.length_a   1.000
_cell.length_b   1.000
_cell.length_c   1.000
_cell.angle_alpha   90.00
_cell.angle_beta   90.00
_cell.angle_gamma   90.00
#
_symmetry.space_group_name_H-M   'P 1'
#
loop_
_entity.id
_entity.type
_entity.pdbx_description
1 polymer ?
#
loop_
_entity_poly.entity_id
_entity_poly.type
_entity_poly.pdbx_seq_one_letter_code
_entity_poly.pdbx_strand_id
1 'polypeptide(L)'
;MSRLWLDAMESLNIGLKEIQNYVSEGRWSEAGEFLEMVLTVDEQSTSDYLSRIVDEWNSWIRKFIDNDKLEIIANHVPFMPIYHEDHSIDTEYYNQILNYYMDKNEFTKVITLIDTWDHSLFDVNDIKLRISDELKSYDEKHYQGDSDEIDMKLRELYIDLCLELDEPQLCVDHLIKLDDSTTIQFLDEHHLIPSFLPLLPRILLIGVNKKDVEDVNIPNLRDQLSIGISIIVENSHEVLPKNIIDVMDTNGEDYISYLYLEELSKVDKLLVKDFEDEMVKLYASYSRDSLLSFLNKHNNYSIEKAINVCEEKECISELVYLLSKVGKNKEALILIIDKLNDPERAIRFTNSLDDKELWDFLLDYSMNKPDSIRALMVASGDLIDPIPVISRIPKGVEIPELKQALIKITRNIELDDFIHKIILKIISDETMGLLDKYTSLRLLGYTFEPNSHEKMGEETIIKLTDSTKPLVTEGEMLGKSNVWNRPIASTSDKITHVSFIKKQLLSLSAAGS
;
A
#
# COMPACT_ATOMS: atom_id res chain seq x y z
N MET A 1 -68.00 -24.04 9.43
CA MET A 1 -69.12 -24.79 8.80
C MET A 1 -68.62 -25.40 7.50
N SER A 2 -68.91 -26.67 7.22
CA SER A 2 -68.28 -27.43 6.12
C SER A 2 -68.55 -26.83 4.73
N ARG A 3 -67.49 -26.51 3.97
CA ARG A 3 -67.42 -25.95 2.60
C ARG A 3 -68.14 -26.75 1.48
N LEU A 4 -69.07 -27.65 1.80
CA LEU A 4 -69.57 -28.67 0.86
C LEU A 4 -71.02 -28.48 0.36
N TRP A 5 -71.75 -27.44 0.79
CA TRP A 5 -73.20 -27.34 0.51
C TRP A 5 -73.77 -25.94 0.22
N LEU A 6 -72.95 -24.90 0.12
CA LEU A 6 -73.41 -23.55 -0.23
C LEU A 6 -72.52 -22.98 -1.34
N ASP A 7 -73.13 -22.27 -2.28
CA ASP A 7 -72.40 -21.48 -3.26
C ASP A 7 -71.49 -20.46 -2.54
N ALA A 8 -70.30 -20.22 -3.06
CA ALA A 8 -69.30 -19.35 -2.41
C ALA A 8 -69.88 -17.94 -2.17
N MET A 9 -70.71 -17.46 -3.10
CA MET A 9 -71.37 -16.16 -3.04
C MET A 9 -72.54 -16.12 -2.04
N GLU A 10 -73.27 -17.22 -1.83
CA GLU A 10 -74.32 -17.30 -0.80
C GLU A 10 -73.73 -17.35 0.62
N SER A 11 -72.60 -18.06 0.78
CA SER A 11 -71.87 -18.12 2.05
C SER A 11 -71.32 -16.74 2.45
N LEU A 12 -70.76 -16.00 1.48
CA LEU A 12 -70.31 -14.62 1.66
C LEU A 12 -71.46 -13.71 2.14
N ASN A 13 -72.62 -13.77 1.48
CA ASN A 13 -73.78 -12.94 1.82
C ASN A 13 -74.36 -13.24 3.22
N ILE A 14 -74.29 -14.50 3.66
CA ILE A 14 -74.70 -14.88 5.02
C ILE A 14 -73.68 -14.36 6.03
N GLY A 15 -72.39 -14.51 5.74
CA GLY A 15 -71.30 -13.97 6.56
C GLY A 15 -71.39 -12.46 6.74
N LEU A 16 -71.60 -11.70 5.65
CA LEU A 16 -71.77 -10.25 5.69
C LEU A 16 -72.97 -9.78 6.53
N LYS A 17 -74.07 -10.54 6.54
CA LYS A 17 -75.24 -10.26 7.40
C LYS A 17 -74.94 -10.49 8.88
N GLU A 18 -74.17 -11.52 9.21
CA GLU A 18 -73.73 -11.73 10.58
C GLU A 18 -72.74 -10.66 11.04
N ILE A 19 -71.79 -10.24 10.19
CA ILE A 19 -70.91 -9.09 10.45
C ILE A 19 -71.74 -7.83 10.73
N GLN A 20 -72.77 -7.58 9.92
CA GLN A 20 -73.66 -6.43 10.12
C GLN A 20 -74.47 -6.51 11.43
N ASN A 21 -74.86 -7.70 11.85
CA ASN A 21 -75.48 -7.91 13.17
C ASN A 21 -74.48 -7.62 14.30
N TYR A 22 -73.26 -8.14 14.22
CA TYR A 22 -72.21 -7.87 15.22
C TYR A 22 -71.89 -6.37 15.35
N VAL A 23 -71.84 -5.65 14.23
CA VAL A 23 -71.68 -4.19 14.23
C VAL A 23 -72.89 -3.49 14.87
N SER A 24 -74.11 -3.93 14.58
CA SER A 24 -75.33 -3.34 15.18
C SER A 24 -75.45 -3.59 16.70
N GLU A 25 -74.83 -4.66 17.20
CA GLU A 25 -74.74 -5.00 18.62
C GLU A 25 -73.54 -4.33 19.32
N GLY A 26 -72.69 -3.61 18.59
CA GLY A 26 -71.49 -2.95 19.12
C GLY A 26 -70.31 -3.90 19.40
N ARG A 27 -70.34 -5.14 18.91
CA ARG A 27 -69.32 -6.17 19.09
C ARG A 27 -68.26 -6.10 17.98
N TRP A 28 -67.50 -5.00 17.97
CA TRP A 28 -66.57 -4.68 16.89
C TRP A 28 -65.35 -5.63 16.79
N SER A 29 -64.84 -6.15 17.90
CA SER A 29 -63.70 -7.08 17.90
C SER A 29 -64.04 -8.41 17.22
N GLU A 30 -65.19 -8.98 17.56
CA GLU A 30 -65.67 -10.24 16.95
C GLU A 30 -66.05 -10.04 15.47
N ALA A 31 -66.53 -8.83 15.12
CA ALA A 31 -66.78 -8.47 13.74
C ALA A 31 -65.49 -8.46 12.90
N GLY A 32 -64.36 -8.02 13.46
CA GLY A 32 -63.05 -8.03 12.79
C GLY A 32 -62.52 -9.45 12.54
N GLU A 33 -62.49 -10.30 13.57
CA GLU A 33 -62.06 -11.71 13.47
C GLU A 33 -62.91 -12.50 12.46
N PHE A 34 -64.23 -12.28 12.48
CA PHE A 34 -65.14 -12.96 11.57
C PHE A 34 -65.04 -12.43 10.14
N LEU A 35 -64.71 -11.15 9.96
CA LEU A 35 -64.49 -10.54 8.66
C LEU A 35 -63.24 -11.08 7.96
N GLU A 36 -62.15 -11.30 8.70
CA GLU A 36 -60.96 -12.01 8.21
C GLU A 36 -61.30 -13.44 7.74
N MET A 37 -62.10 -14.18 8.51
CA MET A 37 -62.50 -15.54 8.17
C MET A 37 -63.43 -15.62 6.94
N VAL A 38 -64.37 -14.68 6.82
CA VAL A 38 -65.39 -14.66 5.75
C VAL A 38 -64.81 -14.19 4.42
N LEU A 39 -63.87 -13.24 4.44
CA LEU A 39 -63.26 -12.67 3.24
C LEU A 39 -61.97 -13.40 2.81
N THR A 40 -61.90 -14.71 3.07
CA THR A 40 -60.75 -15.54 2.70
C THR A 40 -60.69 -15.78 1.18
N VAL A 41 -59.49 -15.62 0.62
CA VAL A 41 -59.19 -15.90 -0.79
C VAL A 41 -58.68 -17.34 -0.90
N ASP A 42 -59.38 -18.21 -1.64
CA ASP A 42 -58.92 -19.57 -1.97
C ASP A 42 -58.28 -19.60 -3.38
N GLU A 43 -57.33 -20.52 -3.64
CA GLU A 43 -56.67 -20.72 -4.96
C GLU A 43 -57.64 -21.02 -6.14
N GLN A 44 -58.92 -21.30 -5.86
CA GLN A 44 -59.97 -21.62 -6.85
C GLN A 44 -61.00 -20.49 -7.05
N SER A 45 -60.73 -19.29 -6.53
CA SER A 45 -61.64 -18.15 -6.58
C SER A 45 -61.88 -17.66 -8.02
N THR A 46 -63.13 -17.42 -8.39
CA THR A 46 -63.51 -16.85 -9.69
C THR A 46 -63.28 -15.33 -9.73
N SER A 47 -63.02 -14.78 -10.92
CA SER A 47 -62.87 -13.35 -11.20
C SER A 47 -63.92 -12.46 -10.50
N ASP A 48 -65.19 -12.82 -10.63
CA ASP A 48 -66.32 -12.06 -10.08
C ASP A 48 -66.44 -12.15 -8.54
N TYR A 49 -65.86 -13.19 -7.94
CA TYR A 49 -65.82 -13.36 -6.48
C TYR A 49 -64.72 -12.49 -5.85
N LEU A 50 -63.58 -12.37 -6.54
CA LEU A 50 -62.46 -11.53 -6.10
C LEU A 50 -62.81 -10.04 -6.12
N SER A 51 -63.45 -9.54 -7.18
CA SER A 51 -63.89 -8.14 -7.25
C SER A 51 -64.88 -7.79 -6.13
N ARG A 52 -65.80 -8.71 -5.81
CA ARG A 52 -66.74 -8.53 -4.71
C ARG A 52 -66.07 -8.51 -3.34
N ILE A 53 -65.07 -9.35 -3.11
CA ILE A 53 -64.28 -9.36 -1.87
C ILE A 53 -63.58 -8.01 -1.68
N VAL A 54 -62.97 -7.47 -2.73
CA VAL A 54 -62.29 -6.17 -2.70
C VAL A 54 -63.27 -5.03 -2.38
N ASP A 55 -64.44 -5.00 -3.01
CA ASP A 55 -65.49 -4.01 -2.74
C ASP A 55 -65.98 -4.06 -1.28
N GLU A 56 -66.16 -5.27 -0.75
CA GLU A 56 -66.60 -5.45 0.64
C GLU A 56 -65.49 -5.05 1.62
N TRP A 57 -64.23 -5.39 1.36
CA TRP A 57 -63.10 -4.89 2.16
C TRP A 57 -63.08 -3.36 2.19
N ASN A 58 -63.16 -2.69 1.05
CA ASN A 58 -63.20 -1.23 0.96
C ASN A 58 -64.39 -0.63 1.75
N SER A 59 -65.58 -1.23 1.63
CA SER A 59 -66.80 -0.79 2.33
C SER A 59 -66.71 -0.97 3.85
N TRP A 60 -66.18 -2.10 4.31
CA TRP A 60 -66.04 -2.39 5.73
C TRP A 60 -64.90 -1.60 6.37
N ILE A 61 -63.74 -1.51 5.72
CA ILE A 61 -62.63 -0.69 6.23
C ILE A 61 -63.08 0.74 6.44
N ARG A 62 -63.79 1.32 5.46
CA ARG A 62 -64.43 2.64 5.60
C ARG A 62 -65.37 2.74 6.81
N LYS A 63 -66.26 1.76 7.02
CA LYS A 63 -67.17 1.76 8.18
C LYS A 63 -66.43 1.70 9.51
N PHE A 64 -65.34 0.94 9.60
CA PHE A 64 -64.53 0.86 10.82
C PHE A 64 -63.76 2.16 11.07
N ILE A 65 -63.27 2.82 10.00
CA ILE A 65 -62.66 4.16 10.05
C ILE A 65 -63.67 5.20 10.54
N ASP A 66 -64.85 5.27 9.92
CA ASP A 66 -65.91 6.24 10.25
C ASP A 66 -66.42 6.13 11.72
N ASN A 67 -66.15 5.01 12.40
CA ASN A 67 -66.54 4.73 13.79
C ASN A 67 -65.37 4.74 14.79
N ASP A 68 -64.20 5.26 14.41
CA ASP A 68 -62.97 5.31 15.23
C ASP A 68 -62.51 3.92 15.75
N LYS A 69 -62.80 2.84 15.01
CA LYS A 69 -62.42 1.45 15.36
C LYS A 69 -61.21 0.93 14.57
N LEU A 70 -60.31 1.84 14.22
CA LEU A 70 -59.07 1.57 13.49
C LEU A 70 -58.16 0.54 14.18
N GLU A 71 -58.07 0.59 15.51
CA GLU A 71 -57.22 -0.32 16.29
C GLU A 71 -57.58 -1.81 16.14
N ILE A 72 -58.85 -2.08 15.87
CA ILE A 72 -59.37 -3.44 15.76
C ILE A 72 -59.09 -3.96 14.35
N ILE A 73 -59.42 -3.16 13.33
CA ILE A 73 -59.32 -3.62 11.95
C ILE A 73 -57.87 -3.75 11.48
N ALA A 74 -56.94 -2.95 11.99
CA ALA A 74 -55.53 -2.97 11.60
C ALA A 74 -54.85 -4.35 11.67
N ASN A 75 -55.23 -5.19 12.63
CA ASN A 75 -54.67 -6.55 12.76
C ASN A 75 -55.32 -7.58 11.84
N HIS A 76 -56.42 -7.23 11.17
CA HIS A 76 -57.25 -8.15 10.37
C HIS A 76 -57.25 -7.80 8.88
N VAL A 77 -56.75 -6.62 8.48
CA VAL A 77 -56.64 -6.23 7.08
C VAL A 77 -55.69 -7.19 6.34
N PRO A 78 -55.94 -7.53 5.06
CA PRO A 78 -55.06 -8.40 4.30
C PRO A 78 -53.63 -7.84 4.24
N PHE A 79 -52.68 -8.70 4.61
CA PHE A 79 -51.23 -8.43 4.61
C PHE A 79 -50.60 -8.55 3.21
N MET A 80 -51.32 -9.13 2.25
CA MET A 80 -50.90 -9.34 0.87
C MET A 80 -51.91 -8.69 -0.07
N PRO A 81 -51.48 -8.15 -1.22
CA PRO A 81 -52.37 -7.48 -2.14
C PRO A 81 -53.31 -8.47 -2.81
N ILE A 82 -54.60 -8.17 -2.73
CA ILE A 82 -55.65 -8.90 -3.43
C ILE A 82 -55.90 -8.16 -4.75
N TYR A 83 -55.28 -8.65 -5.83
CA TYR A 83 -55.39 -8.06 -7.16
C TYR A 83 -56.44 -8.76 -8.01
N HIS A 84 -57.32 -7.98 -8.64
CA HIS A 84 -58.12 -8.44 -9.77
C HIS A 84 -58.31 -7.31 -10.80
N GLU A 85 -57.64 -7.41 -11.96
CA GLU A 85 -57.65 -6.37 -13.01
C GLU A 85 -57.34 -4.97 -12.44
N ASP A 86 -58.29 -4.02 -12.51
CA ASP A 86 -58.17 -2.64 -11.99
C ASP A 86 -58.71 -2.48 -10.54
N HIS A 87 -59.07 -3.57 -9.86
CA HIS A 87 -59.70 -3.54 -8.53
C HIS A 87 -58.73 -4.07 -7.47
N SER A 88 -58.28 -3.18 -6.60
CA SER A 88 -57.53 -3.48 -5.38
C SER A 88 -58.20 -2.80 -4.18
N ILE A 89 -57.82 -3.22 -2.97
CA ILE A 89 -58.13 -2.44 -1.79
C ILE A 89 -57.45 -1.07 -1.95
N ASP A 90 -58.17 0.01 -1.61
CA ASP A 90 -57.67 1.36 -1.79
C ASP A 90 -56.45 1.59 -0.90
N THR A 91 -55.35 2.05 -1.49
CA THR A 91 -54.10 2.35 -0.80
C THR A 91 -54.31 3.46 0.25
N GLU A 92 -55.31 4.32 0.06
CA GLU A 92 -55.69 5.35 1.02
C GLU A 92 -56.05 4.76 2.39
N TYR A 93 -56.68 3.58 2.44
CA TYR A 93 -57.08 2.97 3.70
C TYR A 93 -55.88 2.45 4.50
N TYR A 94 -54.89 1.85 3.84
CA TYR A 94 -53.65 1.41 4.49
C TYR A 94 -52.85 2.60 5.00
N ASN A 95 -52.75 3.68 4.20
CA ASN A 95 -52.13 4.94 4.62
C ASN A 95 -52.83 5.54 5.85
N GLN A 96 -54.16 5.54 5.89
CA GLN A 96 -54.93 6.03 7.04
C GLN A 96 -54.68 5.22 8.31
N ILE A 97 -54.54 3.90 8.21
CA ILE A 97 -54.21 3.05 9.37
C ILE A 97 -52.81 3.37 9.89
N LEU A 98 -51.82 3.49 8.99
CA LEU A 98 -50.44 3.79 9.37
C LEU A 98 -50.32 5.21 9.94
N ASN A 99 -50.97 6.20 9.33
CA ASN A 99 -51.05 7.58 9.84
C ASN A 99 -51.71 7.65 11.23
N TYR A 100 -52.75 6.87 11.49
CA TYR A 100 -53.39 6.82 12.80
C TYR A 100 -52.43 6.36 13.92
N TYR A 101 -51.63 5.33 13.66
CA TYR A 101 -50.64 4.86 14.64
C TYR A 101 -49.44 5.81 14.76
N MET A 102 -49.04 6.47 13.68
CA MET A 102 -48.02 7.53 13.71
C MET A 102 -48.48 8.72 14.57
N ASP A 103 -49.71 9.20 14.42
CA ASP A 103 -50.26 10.32 15.21
C ASP A 103 -50.42 10.00 16.70
N LYS A 104 -50.57 8.70 17.04
CA LYS A 104 -50.60 8.22 18.43
C LYS A 104 -49.22 7.95 19.03
N ASN A 105 -48.13 8.14 18.27
CA ASN A 105 -46.75 7.77 18.63
C ASN A 105 -46.58 6.27 18.94
N GLU A 106 -47.42 5.39 18.38
CA GLU A 106 -47.30 3.93 18.56
C GLU A 106 -46.37 3.31 17.50
N PHE A 107 -45.15 3.84 17.39
CA PHE A 107 -44.19 3.51 16.33
C PHE A 107 -43.80 2.03 16.27
N THR A 108 -43.78 1.32 17.41
CA THR A 108 -43.53 -0.13 17.44
C THR A 108 -44.56 -0.91 16.62
N LYS A 109 -45.83 -0.49 16.64
CA LYS A 109 -46.87 -1.13 15.84
C LYS A 109 -46.72 -0.79 14.36
N VAL A 110 -46.35 0.44 14.04
CA VAL A 110 -46.08 0.87 12.66
C VAL A 110 -44.98 0.01 12.04
N ILE A 111 -43.87 -0.21 12.75
CA ILE A 111 -42.78 -1.09 12.31
C ILE A 111 -43.28 -2.51 12.07
N THR A 112 -43.99 -3.11 13.03
CA THR A 112 -44.52 -4.48 12.85
C THR A 112 -45.51 -4.60 11.71
N LEU A 113 -46.29 -3.55 11.42
CA LEU A 113 -47.25 -3.56 10.32
C LEU A 113 -46.53 -3.43 8.98
N ILE A 114 -45.52 -2.57 8.86
CA ILE A 114 -44.73 -2.45 7.63
C ILE A 114 -43.95 -3.75 7.36
N ASP A 115 -43.33 -4.37 8.38
CA ASP A 115 -42.62 -5.64 8.23
C ASP A 115 -43.54 -6.81 7.80
N THR A 116 -44.84 -6.73 8.10
CA THR A 116 -45.80 -7.79 7.79
C THR A 116 -46.59 -7.53 6.52
N TRP A 117 -46.77 -6.27 6.12
CA TRP A 117 -47.54 -5.89 4.94
C TRP A 117 -46.65 -5.84 3.70
N ASP A 118 -47.19 -6.28 2.57
CA ASP A 118 -46.54 -6.06 1.29
C ASP A 118 -46.50 -4.56 0.96
N HIS A 119 -45.35 -4.06 0.53
CA HIS A 119 -45.11 -2.64 0.31
C HIS A 119 -45.87 -2.06 -0.90
N SER A 120 -46.56 -2.91 -1.68
CA SER A 120 -47.50 -2.46 -2.72
C SER A 120 -48.87 -2.02 -2.18
N LEU A 121 -49.17 -2.26 -0.90
CA LEU A 121 -50.46 -1.95 -0.27
C LEU A 121 -50.61 -0.49 0.17
N PHE A 122 -49.50 0.23 0.32
CA PHE A 122 -49.48 1.59 0.86
C PHE A 122 -48.53 2.48 0.05
N ASP A 123 -48.66 3.80 0.22
CA ASP A 123 -47.75 4.75 -0.43
C ASP A 123 -46.46 4.88 0.39
N VAL A 124 -45.43 4.16 -0.06
CA VAL A 124 -44.09 4.15 0.53
C VAL A 124 -43.50 5.57 0.63
N ASN A 125 -43.81 6.48 -0.31
CA ASN A 125 -43.28 7.85 -0.28
C ASN A 125 -43.97 8.72 0.79
N ASP A 126 -45.29 8.60 0.96
CA ASP A 126 -46.02 9.37 1.97
C ASP A 126 -45.55 9.00 3.38
N ILE A 127 -45.38 7.70 3.63
CA ILE A 127 -44.87 7.18 4.90
C ILE A 127 -43.42 7.61 5.13
N LYS A 128 -42.55 7.50 4.12
CA LYS A 128 -41.16 7.99 4.20
C LYS A 128 -41.12 9.47 4.62
N LEU A 129 -41.92 10.33 4.00
CA LEU A 129 -41.99 11.76 4.32
C LEU A 129 -42.46 11.99 5.76
N ARG A 130 -43.50 11.27 6.20
CA ARG A 130 -44.02 11.37 7.56
C ARG A 130 -42.99 10.92 8.61
N ILE A 131 -42.29 9.81 8.37
CA ILE A 131 -41.21 9.33 9.22
C ILE A 131 -40.06 10.34 9.25
N SER A 132 -39.69 10.92 8.10
CA SER A 132 -38.65 11.96 8.03
C SER A 132 -39.00 13.18 8.89
N ASP A 133 -40.24 13.65 8.86
CA ASP A 133 -40.69 14.80 9.64
C ASP A 133 -40.75 14.51 11.15
N GLU A 134 -41.17 13.29 11.53
CA GLU A 134 -41.07 12.85 12.93
C GLU A 134 -39.62 12.74 13.39
N LEU A 135 -38.71 12.18 12.57
CA LEU A 135 -37.28 12.09 12.89
C LEU A 135 -36.63 13.48 13.05
N LYS A 136 -37.01 14.47 12.23
CA LYS A 136 -36.57 15.87 12.40
C LYS A 136 -37.06 16.45 13.73
N SER A 137 -38.31 16.21 14.08
CA SER A 137 -38.93 16.63 15.36
C SER A 137 -38.22 15.97 16.56
N TYR A 138 -37.79 14.71 16.44
CA TYR A 138 -36.96 14.03 17.44
C TYR A 138 -35.55 14.64 17.53
N ASP A 139 -34.89 14.90 16.40
CA ASP A 139 -33.57 15.53 16.34
C ASP A 139 -33.54 16.92 16.99
N GLU A 140 -34.63 17.70 16.88
CA GLU A 140 -34.76 19.02 17.51
C GLU A 140 -34.98 18.95 19.02
N LYS A 141 -35.62 17.88 19.51
CA LYS A 141 -35.96 17.69 20.94
C LYS A 141 -34.84 17.05 21.74
N HIS A 142 -34.07 16.14 21.14
CA HIS A 142 -33.00 15.41 21.80
C HIS A 142 -31.64 16.02 21.45
N TYR A 143 -31.23 17.04 22.20
CA TYR A 143 -29.84 17.52 22.14
C TYR A 143 -28.90 16.47 22.74
N GLN A 144 -28.16 15.78 21.87
CA GLN A 144 -26.96 14.97 22.14
C GLN A 144 -27.12 13.88 23.23
N GLY A 145 -27.44 12.66 22.81
CA GLY A 145 -26.74 11.48 23.36
C GLY A 145 -27.57 10.30 23.88
N ASP A 146 -28.89 10.41 24.00
CA ASP A 146 -29.76 9.26 24.27
C ASP A 146 -30.74 9.13 23.10
N SER A 147 -30.36 8.31 22.11
CA SER A 147 -31.31 7.82 21.10
C SER A 147 -32.18 6.76 21.76
N ASP A 148 -33.47 7.02 21.86
CA ASP A 148 -34.43 6.02 22.32
C ASP A 148 -34.36 4.78 21.40
N GLU A 149 -34.57 3.57 21.92
CA GLU A 149 -34.58 2.32 21.13
C GLU A 149 -35.56 2.41 19.92
N ILE A 150 -36.59 3.24 20.06
CA ILE A 150 -37.58 3.53 19.02
C ILE A 150 -37.00 4.45 17.93
N ASP A 151 -36.15 5.43 18.27
CA ASP A 151 -35.48 6.30 17.30
C ASP A 151 -34.54 5.49 16.41
N MET A 152 -33.80 4.52 16.98
CA MET A 152 -32.95 3.62 16.20
C MET A 152 -33.75 2.80 15.19
N LYS A 153 -34.82 2.13 15.64
CA LYS A 153 -35.66 1.29 14.77
C LYS A 153 -36.41 2.10 13.71
N LEU A 154 -36.82 3.33 14.01
CA LEU A 154 -37.44 4.22 13.03
C LEU A 154 -36.45 4.68 11.95
N ARG A 155 -35.18 4.90 12.32
CA ARG A 155 -34.12 5.23 11.35
C ARG A 155 -33.78 4.03 10.47
N GLU A 156 -33.72 2.81 11.03
CA GLU A 156 -33.55 1.57 10.26
C GLU A 156 -34.68 1.42 9.23
N LEU A 157 -35.94 1.53 9.68
CA LEU A 157 -37.11 1.49 8.79
C LEU A 157 -37.06 2.57 7.70
N TYR A 158 -36.68 3.80 8.06
CA TYR A 158 -36.54 4.88 7.08
C TYR A 158 -35.48 4.57 6.02
N ILE A 159 -34.35 3.96 6.42
CA ILE A 159 -33.30 3.54 5.51
C ILE A 159 -33.85 2.47 4.56
N ASP A 160 -34.51 1.44 5.07
CA ASP A 160 -35.09 0.36 4.25
C ASP A 160 -36.05 0.92 3.20
N LEU A 161 -36.97 1.80 3.60
CA LEU A 161 -37.90 2.45 2.67
C LEU A 161 -37.18 3.31 1.62
N CYS A 162 -36.09 3.99 1.98
CA CYS A 162 -35.29 4.77 1.04
C CYS A 162 -34.52 3.89 0.04
N LEU A 163 -34.08 2.71 0.45
CA LEU A 163 -33.42 1.74 -0.45
C LEU A 163 -34.41 1.19 -1.48
N GLU A 164 -35.64 0.92 -1.08
CA GLU A 164 -36.68 0.45 -2.00
C GLU A 164 -37.08 1.49 -3.04
N LEU A 165 -37.02 2.77 -2.66
CA LEU A 165 -37.30 3.90 -3.54
C LEU A 165 -36.11 4.32 -4.42
N ASP A 166 -34.97 3.61 -4.33
CA ASP A 166 -33.73 3.92 -5.05
C ASP A 166 -33.18 5.33 -4.74
N GLU A 167 -33.33 5.78 -3.48
CA GLU A 167 -32.86 7.08 -2.98
C GLU A 167 -31.75 6.94 -1.89
N PRO A 168 -30.61 6.30 -2.18
CA PRO A 168 -29.59 5.97 -1.16
C PRO A 168 -28.88 7.21 -0.56
N GLN A 169 -28.97 8.37 -1.21
CA GLN A 169 -28.37 9.62 -0.74
C GLN A 169 -28.95 10.09 0.60
N LEU A 170 -30.26 9.88 0.82
CA LEU A 170 -30.94 10.31 2.02
C LEU A 170 -30.62 9.41 3.22
N CYS A 171 -30.16 8.17 2.98
CA CYS A 171 -29.82 7.22 4.02
C CYS A 171 -28.56 7.61 4.80
N VAL A 172 -27.59 8.25 4.13
CA VAL A 172 -26.24 8.48 4.67
C VAL A 172 -26.26 9.31 5.96
N ASP A 173 -27.07 10.36 6.01
CA ASP A 173 -27.19 11.21 7.21
C ASP A 173 -27.77 10.44 8.41
N HIS A 174 -28.66 9.48 8.16
CA HIS A 174 -29.25 8.63 9.19
C HIS A 174 -28.29 7.51 9.62
N LEU A 175 -27.54 6.92 8.68
CA LEU A 175 -26.48 5.94 8.98
C LEU A 175 -25.37 6.54 9.85
N ILE A 176 -24.96 7.78 9.57
CA ILE A 176 -23.98 8.52 10.39
C ILE A 176 -24.51 8.75 11.82
N LYS A 177 -25.82 8.92 12.01
CA LYS A 177 -26.43 9.09 13.34
C LYS A 177 -26.58 7.78 14.10
N LEU A 178 -26.72 6.67 13.37
CA LEU A 178 -26.77 5.32 13.95
C LEU A 178 -25.39 4.79 14.36
N ASP A 179 -24.30 5.52 14.04
CA ASP A 179 -22.92 5.08 14.23
C ASP A 179 -22.68 3.66 13.65
N ASP A 180 -23.28 3.37 12.49
CA ASP A 180 -23.13 2.07 11.82
C ASP A 180 -21.77 1.95 11.14
N SER A 181 -20.99 0.94 11.53
CA SER A 181 -19.67 0.65 10.95
C SER A 181 -19.73 0.24 9.46
N THR A 182 -20.90 -0.16 8.96
CA THR A 182 -21.09 -0.56 7.55
C THR A 182 -21.32 0.64 6.62
N THR A 183 -21.47 1.86 7.15
CA THR A 183 -21.76 3.08 6.39
C THR A 183 -20.79 3.31 5.22
N ILE A 184 -19.50 3.00 5.39
CA ILE A 184 -18.53 3.21 4.31
C ILE A 184 -18.67 2.18 3.17
N GLN A 185 -19.05 0.94 3.49
CA GLN A 185 -19.35 -0.08 2.49
C GLN A 185 -20.62 0.28 1.73
N PHE A 186 -21.63 0.81 2.43
CA PHE A 186 -22.84 1.31 1.81
C PHE A 186 -22.56 2.45 0.80
N LEU A 187 -21.67 3.38 1.16
CA LEU A 187 -21.26 4.46 0.26
C LEU A 187 -20.54 3.97 -1.00
N ASP A 188 -19.77 2.89 -0.88
CA ASP A 188 -19.10 2.23 -2.00
C ASP A 188 -20.09 1.54 -2.93
N GLU A 189 -20.98 0.70 -2.39
CA GLU A 189 -21.99 -0.05 -3.15
C GLU A 189 -22.90 0.86 -4.00
N HIS A 190 -23.16 2.09 -3.53
CA HIS A 190 -24.00 3.07 -4.23
C HIS A 190 -23.23 4.21 -4.91
N HIS A 191 -21.89 4.16 -4.99
CA HIS A 191 -21.05 5.19 -5.63
C HIS A 191 -21.29 6.63 -5.08
N LEU A 192 -21.53 6.75 -3.77
CA LEU A 192 -21.88 8.01 -3.11
C LEU A 192 -20.69 8.73 -2.47
N ILE A 193 -19.51 8.11 -2.46
CA ILE A 193 -18.29 8.67 -1.86
C ILE A 193 -17.98 10.10 -2.34
N PRO A 194 -18.07 10.45 -3.64
CA PRO A 194 -17.78 11.81 -4.13
C PRO A 194 -18.71 12.89 -3.55
N SER A 195 -19.97 12.55 -3.29
CA SER A 195 -20.98 13.48 -2.80
C SER A 195 -20.81 13.78 -1.31
N PHE A 196 -20.27 12.83 -0.55
CA PHE A 196 -20.11 12.92 0.90
C PHE A 196 -18.65 13.12 1.35
N LEU A 197 -17.76 13.54 0.45
CA LEU A 197 -16.34 13.79 0.76
C LEU A 197 -16.10 14.61 2.03
N PRO A 198 -16.78 15.74 2.28
CA PRO A 198 -16.52 16.54 3.49
C PRO A 198 -16.84 15.81 4.80
N LEU A 199 -17.73 14.82 4.75
CA LEU A 199 -18.18 14.03 5.90
C LEU A 199 -17.39 12.73 6.04
N LEU A 200 -16.58 12.36 5.05
CA LEU A 200 -15.79 11.14 5.03
C LEU A 200 -14.91 10.94 6.29
N PRO A 201 -14.26 11.99 6.85
CA PRO A 201 -13.46 11.81 8.07
C PRO A 201 -14.33 11.39 9.25
N ARG A 202 -15.54 11.95 9.36
CA ARG A 202 -16.49 11.55 10.40
C ARG A 202 -16.96 10.12 10.21
N ILE A 203 -17.27 9.71 8.97
CA ILE A 203 -17.72 8.36 8.63
C ILE A 203 -16.65 7.32 8.97
N LEU A 204 -15.38 7.60 8.64
CA LEU A 204 -14.27 6.69 8.96
C LEU A 204 -14.05 6.52 10.46
N LEU A 205 -14.38 7.52 11.26
CA LEU A 205 -14.25 7.47 12.72
C LEU A 205 -15.42 6.77 13.41
N ILE A 206 -16.46 6.39 12.66
CA ILE A 206 -17.58 5.60 13.20
C ILE A 206 -17.05 4.22 13.63
N GLY A 207 -17.33 3.85 14.89
CA GLY A 207 -16.88 2.58 15.47
C GLY A 207 -15.39 2.55 15.90
N VAL A 208 -14.64 3.63 15.70
CA VAL A 208 -13.24 3.74 16.13
C VAL A 208 -13.17 4.13 17.60
N ASN A 209 -12.24 3.52 18.34
CA ASN A 209 -12.09 3.81 19.75
C ASN A 209 -11.52 5.22 19.98
N LYS A 210 -12.30 6.10 20.62
CA LYS A 210 -11.94 7.50 20.89
C LYS A 210 -10.59 7.67 21.60
N LYS A 211 -10.21 6.72 22.47
CA LYS A 211 -8.92 6.75 23.15
C LYS A 211 -7.75 6.49 22.21
N ASP A 212 -7.90 5.58 21.26
CA ASP A 212 -6.87 5.28 20.27
C ASP A 212 -6.67 6.45 19.29
N VAL A 213 -7.73 7.23 19.05
CA VAL A 213 -7.69 8.48 18.27
C VAL A 213 -6.98 9.60 19.06
N GLU A 214 -7.35 9.82 20.32
CA GLU A 214 -6.73 10.84 21.19
C GLU A 214 -5.22 10.59 21.41
N ASP A 215 -4.84 9.33 21.64
CA ASP A 215 -3.44 8.93 21.83
C ASP A 215 -2.70 8.66 20.51
N VAL A 216 -3.39 8.76 19.36
CA VAL A 216 -2.89 8.45 18.01
C VAL A 216 -2.11 7.15 17.97
N ASN A 217 -2.74 6.05 18.38
CA ASN A 217 -2.13 4.73 18.37
C ASN A 217 -2.20 4.11 16.96
N ILE A 218 -1.23 4.48 16.11
CA ILE A 218 -1.17 4.09 14.69
C ILE A 218 -1.37 2.58 14.44
N PRO A 219 -0.77 1.65 15.20
CA PRO A 219 -1.04 0.21 15.06
C PRO A 219 -2.52 -0.17 15.21
N ASN A 220 -3.20 0.32 16.27
CA ASN A 220 -4.61 -0.01 16.52
C ASN A 220 -5.53 0.64 15.48
N LEU A 221 -5.24 1.90 15.13
CA LEU A 221 -5.99 2.65 14.12
C LEU A 221 -5.86 2.00 12.75
N ARG A 222 -4.69 1.46 12.40
CA ARG A 222 -4.47 0.73 11.15
C ARG A 222 -5.39 -0.48 11.04
N ASP A 223 -5.54 -1.27 12.10
CA ASP A 223 -6.41 -2.44 12.09
C ASP A 223 -7.89 -2.04 11.99
N GLN A 224 -8.31 -1.02 12.76
CA GLN A 224 -9.70 -0.55 12.79
C GLN A 224 -10.13 0.13 11.48
N LEU A 225 -9.26 0.93 10.87
CA LEU A 225 -9.56 1.68 9.64
C LEU A 225 -9.24 0.90 8.36
N SER A 226 -8.71 -0.31 8.47
CA SER A 226 -8.23 -1.10 7.32
C SER A 226 -9.28 -1.24 6.21
N ILE A 227 -10.53 -1.57 6.58
CA ILE A 227 -11.65 -1.77 5.66
C ILE A 227 -12.05 -0.46 4.98
N GLY A 228 -12.21 0.60 5.77
CA GLY A 228 -12.60 1.91 5.23
C GLY A 228 -11.55 2.49 4.29
N ILE A 229 -10.27 2.32 4.65
CA ILE A 229 -9.15 2.80 3.82
C ILE A 229 -9.03 1.96 2.54
N SER A 230 -9.20 0.63 2.60
CA SER A 230 -9.15 -0.19 1.38
C SER A 230 -10.24 0.22 0.39
N ILE A 231 -11.46 0.47 0.87
CA ILE A 231 -12.57 0.95 0.05
C ILE A 231 -12.23 2.28 -0.62
N ILE A 232 -11.68 3.25 0.12
CA ILE A 232 -11.31 4.55 -0.45
C ILE A 232 -10.17 4.42 -1.47
N VAL A 233 -9.23 3.50 -1.26
CA VAL A 233 -8.13 3.24 -2.20
C VAL A 233 -8.65 2.60 -3.50
N GLU A 234 -9.59 1.67 -3.41
CA GLU A 234 -10.25 1.07 -4.58
C GLU A 234 -11.02 2.12 -5.40
N ASN A 235 -11.64 3.09 -4.72
CA ASN A 235 -12.35 4.21 -5.32
C ASN A 235 -11.47 5.41 -5.72
N SER A 236 -10.15 5.23 -5.82
CA SER A 236 -9.21 6.26 -6.30
C SER A 236 -9.47 6.72 -7.74
N HIS A 237 -10.29 6.00 -8.51
CA HIS A 237 -10.75 6.38 -9.84
C HIS A 237 -11.92 7.36 -9.83
N GLU A 238 -12.74 7.37 -8.77
CA GLU A 238 -13.86 8.29 -8.58
C GLU A 238 -13.42 9.57 -7.88
N VAL A 239 -12.54 9.45 -6.89
CA VAL A 239 -12.07 10.55 -6.06
C VAL A 239 -10.56 10.67 -6.17
N LEU A 240 -10.11 11.84 -6.63
CA LEU A 240 -8.68 12.13 -6.70
C LEU A 240 -8.06 12.11 -5.29
N PRO A 241 -6.90 11.45 -5.09
CA PRO A 241 -6.20 11.40 -3.81
C PRO A 241 -5.96 12.77 -3.17
N LYS A 242 -5.79 13.81 -4.00
CA LYS A 242 -5.64 15.20 -3.55
C LYS A 242 -6.81 15.67 -2.69
N ASN A 243 -8.03 15.41 -3.14
CA ASN A 243 -9.23 15.90 -2.46
C ASN A 243 -9.40 15.22 -1.11
N ILE A 244 -9.01 13.94 -1.01
CA ILE A 244 -9.05 13.19 0.25
C ILE A 244 -8.05 13.81 1.24
N ILE A 245 -6.81 14.05 0.82
CA ILE A 245 -5.79 14.66 1.68
C ILE A 245 -6.22 16.06 2.13
N ASP A 246 -6.69 16.91 1.20
CA ASP A 246 -7.15 18.26 1.53
C ASP A 246 -8.29 18.26 2.58
N VAL A 247 -9.21 17.29 2.49
CA VAL A 247 -10.32 17.13 3.45
C VAL A 247 -9.81 16.65 4.82
N MET A 248 -8.92 15.65 4.84
CA MET A 248 -8.36 15.12 6.09
C MET A 248 -7.52 16.17 6.83
N ASP A 249 -6.69 16.91 6.10
CA ASP A 249 -5.84 17.98 6.64
C ASP A 249 -6.69 19.15 7.18
N THR A 250 -7.81 19.47 6.53
CA THR A 250 -8.75 20.51 7.01
C THR A 250 -9.38 20.14 8.35
N ASN A 251 -9.64 18.85 8.56
CA ASN A 251 -10.22 18.33 9.80
C ASN A 251 -9.17 17.99 10.87
N GLY A 252 -7.87 18.06 10.54
CA GLY A 252 -6.77 17.76 11.46
C GLY A 252 -6.51 16.26 11.66
N GLU A 253 -7.02 15.42 10.76
CA GLU A 253 -6.93 13.96 10.83
C GLU A 253 -5.79 13.43 9.94
N ASP A 254 -4.61 14.07 10.02
CA ASP A 254 -3.41 13.79 9.20
C ASP A 254 -2.97 12.31 9.27
N TYR A 255 -3.30 11.58 10.35
CA TYR A 255 -2.99 10.15 10.45
C TYR A 255 -3.81 9.28 9.50
N ILE A 256 -5.03 9.71 9.12
CA ILE A 256 -5.83 9.02 8.10
C ILE A 256 -5.17 9.21 6.73
N SER A 257 -4.71 10.44 6.43
CA SER A 257 -3.90 10.72 5.23
C SER A 257 -2.67 9.81 5.15
N TYR A 258 -1.99 9.59 6.28
CA TYR A 258 -0.84 8.68 6.37
C TYR A 258 -1.21 7.24 5.98
N LEU A 259 -2.23 6.67 6.63
CA LEU A 259 -2.64 5.28 6.39
C LEU A 259 -3.15 5.09 4.95
N TYR A 260 -3.90 6.07 4.44
CA TYR A 260 -4.38 6.07 3.06
C TYR A 260 -3.24 6.08 2.04
N LEU A 261 -2.27 6.99 2.18
CA LEU A 261 -1.14 7.09 1.25
C LEU A 261 -0.23 5.87 1.32
N GLU A 262 -0.07 5.26 2.50
CA GLU A 262 0.69 4.03 2.66
C GLU A 262 0.05 2.86 1.89
N GLU A 263 -1.26 2.65 2.01
CA GLU A 263 -1.97 1.62 1.24
C GLU A 263 -2.00 1.95 -0.26
N LEU A 264 -2.26 3.20 -0.63
CA LEU A 264 -2.24 3.64 -2.02
C LEU A 264 -0.88 3.39 -2.68
N SER A 265 0.23 3.58 -1.95
CA SER A 265 1.59 3.33 -2.45
C SER A 265 1.87 1.87 -2.81
N LYS A 266 1.14 0.93 -2.20
CA LYS A 266 1.24 -0.51 -2.50
C LYS A 266 0.47 -0.86 -3.77
N VAL A 267 -0.68 -0.21 -3.99
CA VAL A 267 -1.56 -0.44 -5.14
C VAL A 267 -1.02 0.25 -6.38
N ASP A 268 -0.85 1.58 -6.34
CA ASP A 268 -0.36 2.37 -7.47
C ASP A 268 0.67 3.43 -7.06
N LYS A 269 1.91 3.19 -7.48
CA LYS A 269 3.04 4.08 -7.22
C LYS A 269 2.98 5.39 -8.02
N LEU A 270 2.18 5.46 -9.09
CA LEU A 270 2.10 6.65 -9.94
C LEU A 270 1.24 7.75 -9.30
N LEU A 271 0.12 7.37 -8.68
CA LEU A 271 -0.80 8.30 -8.01
C LEU A 271 -0.15 9.00 -6.80
N VAL A 272 0.85 8.36 -6.21
CA VAL A 272 1.53 8.85 -5.01
C VAL A 272 2.68 9.82 -5.31
N LYS A 273 3.13 9.92 -6.57
CA LYS A 273 4.31 10.72 -6.95
C LYS A 273 4.20 12.21 -6.60
N ASP A 274 2.99 12.76 -6.70
CA ASP A 274 2.75 14.18 -6.44
C ASP A 274 2.63 14.49 -4.93
N PHE A 275 2.50 13.46 -4.10
CA PHE A 275 2.32 13.57 -2.65
C PHE A 275 3.56 13.13 -1.86
N GLU A 276 4.70 12.86 -2.52
CA GLU A 276 5.91 12.41 -1.83
C GLU A 276 6.41 13.43 -0.77
N ASP A 277 6.20 14.73 -1.00
CA ASP A 277 6.51 15.79 -0.03
C ASP A 277 5.67 15.66 1.26
N GLU A 278 4.35 15.49 1.12
CA GLU A 278 3.43 15.32 2.25
C GLU A 278 3.69 13.99 2.96
N MET A 279 3.98 12.92 2.21
CA MET A 279 4.37 11.65 2.81
C MET A 279 5.59 11.78 3.72
N VAL A 280 6.61 12.57 3.36
CA VAL A 280 7.76 12.80 4.25
C VAL A 280 7.33 13.42 5.57
N LYS A 281 6.43 14.42 5.55
CA LYS A 281 5.85 15.04 6.75
C LYS A 281 5.07 14.05 7.61
N LEU A 282 4.27 13.20 6.97
CA LEU A 282 3.46 12.18 7.61
C LEU A 282 4.31 11.05 8.21
N TYR A 283 5.28 10.51 7.47
CA TYR A 283 6.24 9.51 7.96
C TYR A 283 7.08 10.05 9.12
N ALA A 284 7.53 11.31 9.06
CA ALA A 284 8.26 11.93 10.16
C ALA A 284 7.42 12.03 11.45
N SER A 285 6.10 12.14 11.33
CA SER A 285 5.19 12.28 12.48
C SER A 285 4.71 10.93 13.03
N TYR A 286 4.45 9.95 12.16
CA TYR A 286 3.75 8.71 12.54
C TYR A 286 4.58 7.43 12.40
N SER A 287 5.66 7.42 11.61
CA SER A 287 6.46 6.21 11.34
C SER A 287 7.92 6.53 11.02
N ARG A 288 8.67 6.89 12.07
CA ARG A 288 10.08 7.28 11.99
C ARG A 288 10.98 6.21 11.38
N ASP A 289 10.78 4.94 11.77
CA ASP A 289 11.62 3.83 11.31
C ASP A 289 11.48 3.56 9.80
N SER A 290 10.30 3.85 9.24
CA SER A 290 10.02 3.64 7.82
C SER A 290 10.49 4.80 6.94
N LEU A 291 10.74 5.98 7.53
CA LEU A 291 11.12 7.19 6.79
C LEU A 291 12.43 7.00 6.01
N LEU A 292 13.47 6.40 6.60
CA LEU A 292 14.72 6.10 5.87
C LEU A 292 14.48 5.18 4.68
N SER A 293 13.63 4.18 4.84
CA SER A 293 13.32 3.23 3.76
C SER A 293 12.56 3.91 2.63
N PHE A 294 11.67 4.85 2.96
CA PHE A 294 10.95 5.68 1.99
C PHE A 294 11.91 6.60 1.23
N LEU A 295 12.74 7.37 1.94
CA LEU A 295 13.69 8.33 1.35
C LEU A 295 14.70 7.68 0.40
N ASN A 296 15.06 6.41 0.63
CA ASN A 296 15.94 5.63 -0.24
C ASN A 296 15.25 5.11 -1.51
N LYS A 297 13.94 4.84 -1.46
CA LYS A 297 13.17 4.29 -2.58
C LYS A 297 12.64 5.37 -3.51
N HIS A 298 12.28 6.52 -2.96
CA HIS A 298 11.63 7.63 -3.65
C HIS A 298 12.63 8.73 -4.02
N ASN A 299 12.34 9.48 -5.09
CA ASN A 299 13.25 10.50 -5.64
C ASN A 299 12.55 11.79 -6.06
N ASN A 300 11.22 11.89 -5.98
CA ASN A 300 10.45 13.04 -6.45
C ASN A 300 10.22 14.10 -5.37
N TYR A 301 10.54 13.79 -4.09
CA TYR A 301 10.42 14.75 -2.99
C TYR A 301 11.46 15.88 -3.04
N SER A 302 11.07 17.04 -2.52
CA SER A 302 11.95 18.19 -2.31
C SER A 302 12.83 17.96 -1.08
N ILE A 303 14.14 17.87 -1.31
CA ILE A 303 15.13 17.63 -0.24
C ILE A 303 15.14 18.79 0.76
N GLU A 304 14.94 20.03 0.33
CA GLU A 304 14.92 21.21 1.20
C GLU A 304 13.74 21.17 2.18
N LYS A 305 12.53 20.85 1.69
CA LYS A 305 11.36 20.69 2.56
C LYS A 305 11.53 19.53 3.53
N ALA A 306 12.07 18.40 3.04
CA ALA A 306 12.35 17.24 3.86
C ALA A 306 13.34 17.55 5.00
N ILE A 307 14.36 18.37 4.74
CA ILE A 307 15.31 18.83 5.77
C ILE A 307 14.57 19.65 6.84
N ASN A 308 13.77 20.65 6.46
CA ASN A 308 13.05 21.48 7.43
C ASN A 308 12.12 20.65 8.32
N VAL A 309 11.37 19.71 7.72
CA VAL A 309 10.50 18.78 8.48
C VAL A 309 11.31 17.92 9.43
N CYS A 310 12.44 17.37 8.98
CA CYS A 310 13.30 16.53 9.82
C CYS A 310 13.99 17.33 10.95
N GLU A 311 14.28 18.62 10.73
CA GLU A 311 14.79 19.52 11.77
C GLU A 311 13.72 19.81 12.83
N GLU A 312 12.50 20.12 12.41
CA GLU A 312 11.37 20.38 13.32
C GLU A 312 10.99 19.15 14.17
N LYS A 313 11.04 17.95 13.58
CA LYS A 313 10.66 16.68 14.24
C LYS A 313 11.84 15.94 14.88
N GLU A 314 13.03 16.53 14.87
CA GLU A 314 14.29 15.94 15.38
C GLU A 314 14.61 14.52 14.81
N CYS A 315 14.32 14.31 13.51
CA CYS A 315 14.63 13.09 12.76
C CYS A 315 16.11 13.06 12.34
N ILE A 316 17.01 12.86 13.32
CA ILE A 316 18.46 13.04 13.12
C ILE A 316 19.07 12.03 12.12
N SER A 317 18.68 10.75 12.16
CA SER A 317 19.23 9.73 11.24
C SER A 317 18.87 9.98 9.79
N GLU A 318 17.66 10.47 9.56
CA GLU A 318 17.10 10.81 8.27
C GLU A 318 17.68 12.13 7.76
N LEU A 319 17.83 13.11 8.65
CA LEU A 319 18.47 14.38 8.37
C LEU A 319 19.93 14.20 7.91
N VAL A 320 20.69 13.31 8.55
CA VAL A 320 22.06 12.96 8.12
C VAL A 320 22.07 12.40 6.69
N TYR A 321 21.10 11.55 6.35
CA TYR A 321 20.97 11.00 5.00
C TYR A 321 20.64 12.11 3.98
N LEU A 322 19.68 12.98 4.28
CA LEU A 322 19.29 14.09 3.41
C LEU A 322 20.43 15.08 3.20
N LEU A 323 21.14 15.48 4.26
CA LEU A 323 22.28 16.40 4.17
C LEU A 323 23.44 15.82 3.35
N SER A 324 23.66 14.50 3.45
CA SER A 324 24.63 13.80 2.59
C SER A 324 24.26 13.89 1.11
N LYS A 325 22.96 13.75 0.77
CA LYS A 325 22.46 13.86 -0.60
C LYS A 325 22.61 15.29 -1.18
N VAL A 326 22.52 16.32 -0.33
CA VAL A 326 22.76 17.72 -0.72
C VAL A 326 24.27 18.05 -0.82
N GLY A 327 25.13 17.22 -0.23
CA GLY A 327 26.57 17.45 -0.14
C GLY A 327 26.99 18.33 1.04
N LYS A 328 26.08 18.61 1.99
CA LYS A 328 26.39 19.30 3.26
C LYS A 328 26.99 18.35 4.28
N ASN A 329 28.05 17.64 3.90
CA ASN A 329 28.62 16.53 4.65
C ASN A 329 29.18 16.95 6.01
N LYS A 330 29.70 18.18 6.12
CA LYS A 330 30.24 18.74 7.38
C LYS A 330 29.15 18.93 8.44
N GLU A 331 28.00 19.47 8.04
CA GLU A 331 26.83 19.62 8.93
C GLU A 331 26.27 18.27 9.35
N ALA A 332 26.15 17.33 8.40
CA ALA A 332 25.75 15.95 8.69
C ALA A 332 26.67 15.29 9.72
N LEU A 333 27.98 15.49 9.60
CA LEU A 333 28.96 14.91 10.51
C LEU A 333 28.86 15.48 11.94
N ILE A 334 28.64 16.79 12.07
CA ILE A 334 28.38 17.44 13.37
C ILE A 334 27.15 16.83 14.03
N LEU A 335 26.07 16.63 13.27
CA LEU A 335 24.84 16.01 13.79
C LEU A 335 25.07 14.58 14.28
N ILE A 336 25.86 13.77 13.58
CA ILE A 336 26.19 12.42 14.04
C ILE A 336 26.97 12.46 15.36
N ILE A 337 27.97 13.35 15.47
CA ILE A 337 28.87 13.41 16.63
C ILE A 337 28.20 14.03 17.85
N ASP A 338 27.33 15.03 17.68
CA ASP A 338 26.71 15.75 18.79
C ASP A 338 25.36 15.18 19.20
N LYS A 339 24.51 14.84 18.24
CA LYS A 339 23.12 14.43 18.52
C LYS A 339 22.94 12.92 18.59
N LEU A 340 23.56 12.16 17.69
CA LEU A 340 23.50 10.68 17.76
C LEU A 340 24.49 10.11 18.77
N ASN A 341 25.55 10.86 19.11
CA ASN A 341 26.65 10.43 19.96
C ASN A 341 27.23 9.06 19.54
N ASP A 342 27.23 8.79 18.22
CA ASP A 342 27.68 7.54 17.62
C ASP A 342 28.92 7.81 16.74
N PRO A 343 30.12 7.77 17.34
CA PRO A 343 31.36 8.05 16.63
C PRO A 343 31.73 6.96 15.61
N GLU A 344 31.28 5.71 15.78
CA GLU A 344 31.53 4.64 14.81
C GLU A 344 30.78 4.90 13.50
N ARG A 345 29.53 5.35 13.59
CA ARG A 345 28.74 5.76 12.43
C ARG A 345 29.35 6.96 11.72
N ALA A 346 29.90 7.93 12.44
CA ALA A 346 30.62 9.08 11.86
C ALA A 346 31.85 8.65 11.05
N ILE A 347 32.60 7.68 11.56
CA ILE A 347 33.77 7.11 10.88
C ILE A 347 33.36 6.37 9.60
N ARG A 348 32.34 5.52 9.66
CA ARG A 348 31.82 4.82 8.48
C ARG A 348 31.29 5.78 7.42
N PHE A 349 30.58 6.82 7.85
CA PHE A 349 30.05 7.86 6.97
C PHE A 349 31.18 8.57 6.22
N THR A 350 32.20 9.02 6.94
CA THR A 350 33.36 9.72 6.36
C THR A 350 34.16 8.80 5.43
N ASN A 351 34.35 7.53 5.81
CA ASN A 351 35.02 6.54 4.97
C ASN A 351 34.26 6.25 3.67
N SER A 352 32.93 6.22 3.70
CA SER A 352 32.12 5.95 2.51
C SER A 352 32.19 7.05 1.44
N LEU A 353 32.53 8.28 1.86
CA LEU A 353 32.64 9.44 0.97
C LEU A 353 34.06 9.65 0.40
N ASP A 354 35.07 9.00 0.98
CA ASP A 354 36.50 9.10 0.61
C ASP A 354 37.02 10.55 0.50
N ASP A 355 36.48 11.46 1.31
CA ASP A 355 36.84 12.89 1.31
C ASP A 355 37.87 13.22 2.40
N LYS A 356 39.09 13.61 1.98
CA LYS A 356 40.18 13.99 2.87
C LYS A 356 39.87 15.22 3.72
N GLU A 357 39.15 16.20 3.18
CA GLU A 357 38.79 17.41 3.94
C GLU A 357 37.79 17.09 5.05
N LEU A 358 36.83 16.19 4.77
CA LEU A 358 35.86 15.73 5.76
C LEU A 358 36.54 14.89 6.85
N TRP A 359 37.56 14.11 6.49
CA TRP A 359 38.41 13.40 7.45
C TRP A 359 39.18 14.33 8.37
N ASP A 360 39.86 15.33 7.81
CA ASP A 360 40.57 16.31 8.62
C ASP A 360 39.60 17.06 9.55
N PHE A 361 38.40 17.41 9.06
CA PHE A 361 37.35 18.01 9.88
C PHE A 361 36.84 17.07 10.99
N LEU A 362 36.61 15.78 10.70
CA LEU A 362 36.25 14.78 11.70
C LEU A 362 37.33 14.69 12.79
N LEU A 363 38.60 14.64 12.41
CA LEU A 363 39.70 14.59 13.34
C LEU A 363 39.70 15.83 14.23
N ASP A 364 39.73 17.03 13.64
CA ASP A 364 39.75 18.27 14.40
C ASP A 364 38.54 18.42 15.35
N TYR A 365 37.35 17.99 14.92
CA TYR A 365 36.12 18.08 15.72
C TYR A 365 36.05 17.02 16.83
N SER A 366 36.51 15.81 16.55
CA SER A 366 36.46 14.67 17.49
C SER A 366 37.50 14.73 18.62
N MET A 367 38.57 15.51 18.47
CA MET A 367 39.63 15.64 19.50
C MET A 367 39.14 16.26 20.81
N ASN A 368 37.94 16.84 20.85
CA ASN A 368 37.33 17.38 22.06
C ASN A 368 36.52 16.34 22.86
N LYS A 369 36.31 15.12 22.32
CA LYS A 369 35.47 14.09 22.94
C LYS A 369 36.23 12.76 23.13
N PRO A 370 36.40 12.26 24.37
CA PRO A 370 37.18 11.05 24.64
C PRO A 370 36.59 9.79 23.99
N ASP A 371 35.27 9.69 23.89
CA ASP A 371 34.59 8.54 23.26
C ASP A 371 34.84 8.48 21.75
N SER A 372 34.86 9.64 21.07
CA SER A 372 35.17 9.73 19.66
C SER A 372 36.63 9.38 19.37
N ILE A 373 37.56 9.81 20.24
CA ILE A 373 38.98 9.43 20.14
C ILE A 373 39.15 7.93 20.31
N ARG A 374 38.44 7.30 21.26
CA ARG A 374 38.49 5.84 21.42
C ARG A 374 38.00 5.12 20.16
N ALA A 375 36.85 5.52 19.62
CA ALA A 375 36.30 4.92 18.40
C ALA A 375 37.24 5.09 17.19
N LEU A 376 37.83 6.28 17.03
CA LEU A 376 38.84 6.54 16.00
C LEU A 376 40.07 5.65 16.17
N MET A 377 40.55 5.45 17.39
CA MET A 377 41.69 4.57 17.68
C MET A 377 41.39 3.09 17.42
N VAL A 378 40.15 2.64 17.61
CA VAL A 378 39.75 1.26 17.30
C VAL A 378 39.60 1.03 15.79
N ALA A 379 39.10 2.04 15.07
CA ALA A 379 38.99 2.02 13.61
C ALA A 379 40.34 2.24 12.91
N SER A 380 41.26 2.94 13.57
CA SER A 380 42.66 3.10 13.17
C SER A 380 43.34 1.73 13.16
N GLY A 381 43.99 1.39 12.06
CA GLY A 381 44.63 0.08 11.87
C GLY A 381 43.79 -0.97 11.15
N ASP A 382 42.49 -0.76 10.91
CA ASP A 382 41.69 -1.60 10.00
C ASP A 382 41.34 -0.84 8.70
N LEU A 383 40.88 0.42 8.83
CA LEU A 383 40.35 1.20 7.70
C LEU A 383 41.08 2.53 7.47
N ILE A 384 41.86 3.00 8.45
CA ILE A 384 42.40 4.37 8.49
C ILE A 384 43.88 4.34 8.85
N ASP A 385 44.66 5.23 8.22
CA ASP A 385 46.05 5.49 8.60
C ASP A 385 46.13 5.96 10.07
N PRO A 386 46.85 5.25 10.95
CA PRO A 386 46.96 5.62 12.35
C PRO A 386 47.79 6.89 12.60
N ILE A 387 48.60 7.35 11.64
CA ILE A 387 49.51 8.49 11.83
C ILE A 387 48.74 9.83 11.98
N PRO A 388 47.79 10.20 11.10
CA PRO A 388 46.96 11.40 11.26
C PRO A 388 46.16 11.44 12.56
N VAL A 389 45.75 10.27 13.07
CA VAL A 389 44.95 10.16 14.29
C VAL A 389 45.80 10.42 15.52
N ILE A 390 46.96 9.74 15.63
CA ILE A 390 47.85 9.85 16.79
C ILE A 390 48.48 11.25 16.89
N SER A 391 48.82 11.86 15.76
CA SER A 391 49.51 13.17 15.73
C SER A 391 48.63 14.35 16.17
N ARG A 392 47.30 14.22 16.09
CA ARG A 392 46.34 15.28 16.42
C ARG A 392 45.75 15.21 17.83
N ILE A 393 46.07 14.18 18.61
CA ILE A 393 45.57 14.03 19.99
C ILE A 393 46.11 15.15 20.88
N PRO A 394 45.24 15.93 21.56
CA PRO A 394 45.68 16.99 22.47
C PRO A 394 46.40 16.43 23.70
N LYS A 395 47.38 17.18 24.21
CA LYS A 395 48.11 16.81 25.42
C LYS A 395 47.21 16.97 26.66
N GLY A 396 47.03 15.91 27.43
CA GLY A 396 46.29 15.94 28.70
C GLY A 396 44.88 15.32 28.67
N VAL A 397 44.46 14.73 27.55
CA VAL A 397 43.18 13.99 27.47
C VAL A 397 43.34 12.58 28.05
N GLU A 398 42.49 12.21 29.01
CA GLU A 398 42.39 10.83 29.49
C GLU A 398 41.61 9.98 28.48
N ILE A 399 42.31 9.10 27.76
CA ILE A 399 41.69 8.19 26.79
C ILE A 399 41.52 6.82 27.44
N PRO A 400 40.27 6.35 27.64
CA PRO A 400 40.01 5.01 28.16
C PRO A 400 40.61 3.94 27.23
N GLU A 401 41.23 2.90 27.81
CA GLU A 401 41.75 1.73 27.09
C GLU A 401 42.81 1.99 26.01
N LEU A 402 43.47 3.16 26.02
CA LEU A 402 44.52 3.54 25.05
C LEU A 402 45.58 2.45 24.83
N LYS A 403 46.00 1.76 25.89
CA LYS A 403 46.97 0.67 25.83
C LYS A 403 46.52 -0.47 24.92
N GLN A 404 45.25 -0.88 25.00
CA GLN A 404 44.73 -1.99 24.20
C GLN A 404 44.58 -1.58 22.73
N ALA A 405 44.09 -0.36 22.48
CA ALA A 405 43.97 0.19 21.13
C ALA A 405 45.34 0.29 20.44
N LEU A 406 46.37 0.79 21.13
CA LEU A 406 47.73 0.85 20.60
C LEU A 406 48.30 -0.53 20.26
N ILE A 407 48.09 -1.54 21.12
CA ILE A 407 48.53 -2.93 20.85
C ILE A 407 47.85 -3.48 19.60
N LYS A 408 46.55 -3.19 19.40
CA LYS A 408 45.81 -3.62 18.20
C LYS A 408 46.38 -2.93 16.94
N ILE A 409 46.57 -1.61 16.98
CA ILE A 409 47.14 -0.84 15.88
C ILE A 409 48.51 -1.37 15.50
N THR A 410 49.43 -1.52 16.46
CA THR A 410 50.80 -1.99 16.17
C THR A 410 50.80 -3.40 15.59
N ARG A 411 49.95 -4.30 16.10
CA ARG A 411 49.82 -5.65 15.56
C ARG A 411 49.29 -5.65 14.12
N ASN A 412 48.29 -4.83 13.82
CA ASN A 412 47.76 -4.73 12.46
C ASN A 412 48.82 -4.19 11.50
N ILE A 413 49.56 -3.14 11.88
CA ILE A 413 50.67 -2.61 11.06
C ILE A 413 51.77 -3.66 10.84
N GLU A 414 52.13 -4.42 11.88
CA GLU A 414 53.12 -5.51 11.76
C GLU A 414 52.64 -6.63 10.81
N LEU A 415 51.35 -6.97 10.86
CA LEU A 415 50.74 -7.93 9.95
C LEU A 415 50.73 -7.40 8.52
N ASP A 416 50.39 -6.13 8.30
CA ASP A 416 50.39 -5.52 6.97
C ASP A 416 51.81 -5.51 6.38
N ASP A 417 52.83 -5.12 7.14
CA ASP A 417 54.23 -5.17 6.69
C ASP A 417 54.66 -6.61 6.34
N PHE A 418 54.26 -7.60 7.16
CA PHE A 418 54.53 -9.00 6.89
C PHE A 418 53.86 -9.50 5.60
N ILE A 419 52.58 -9.14 5.37
CA ILE A 419 51.85 -9.48 4.15
C ILE A 419 52.52 -8.86 2.93
N HIS A 420 52.85 -7.55 2.98
CA HIS A 420 53.53 -6.88 1.87
C HIS A 420 54.88 -7.52 1.54
N LYS A 421 55.67 -7.93 2.56
CA LYS A 421 56.92 -8.67 2.37
C LYS A 421 56.71 -10.02 1.69
N ILE A 422 55.67 -10.75 2.06
CA ILE A 422 55.33 -12.02 1.40
C ILE A 422 54.93 -11.79 -0.05
N ILE A 423 54.06 -10.82 -0.32
CA ILE A 423 53.62 -10.49 -1.69
C ILE A 423 54.83 -10.12 -2.55
N LEU A 424 55.73 -9.26 -2.04
CA LEU A 424 56.96 -8.89 -2.74
C LEU A 424 57.86 -10.10 -2.99
N LYS A 425 57.95 -11.04 -2.04
CA LYS A 425 58.71 -12.28 -2.22
C LYS A 425 58.09 -13.17 -3.30
N ILE A 426 56.77 -13.36 -3.30
CA ILE A 426 56.08 -14.16 -4.32
C ILE A 426 56.31 -13.56 -5.71
N ILE A 427 56.15 -12.25 -5.85
CA ILE A 427 56.41 -11.54 -7.11
C ILE A 427 57.88 -11.71 -7.53
N SER A 428 58.82 -11.60 -6.59
CA SER A 428 60.24 -11.82 -6.86
C SER A 428 60.53 -13.26 -7.31
N ASP A 429 59.94 -14.25 -6.65
CA ASP A 429 60.15 -15.67 -6.98
C ASP A 429 59.53 -16.02 -8.34
N GLU A 430 58.33 -15.50 -8.66
CA GLU A 430 57.70 -15.66 -9.97
C GLU A 430 58.50 -14.99 -11.09
N THR A 431 58.97 -13.76 -10.86
CA THR A 431 59.79 -13.03 -11.85
C THR A 431 61.12 -13.73 -12.10
N MET A 432 61.77 -14.28 -11.06
CA MET A 432 62.98 -15.08 -11.20
C MET A 432 62.72 -16.39 -11.94
N GLY A 433 61.62 -17.09 -11.63
CA GLY A 433 61.24 -18.32 -12.35
C GLY A 433 60.96 -18.08 -13.84
N LEU A 434 60.31 -16.96 -14.16
CA LEU A 434 60.11 -16.52 -15.56
C LEU A 434 61.43 -16.18 -16.24
N LEU A 435 62.35 -15.51 -15.54
CA LEU A 435 63.67 -15.16 -16.05
C LEU A 435 64.53 -16.40 -16.34
N ASP A 436 64.50 -17.40 -15.46
CA ASP A 436 65.20 -18.67 -15.67
C ASP A 436 64.62 -19.45 -16.86
N LYS A 437 63.29 -19.46 -17.00
CA LYS A 437 62.63 -20.04 -18.17
C LYS A 437 63.00 -19.29 -19.45
N TYR A 438 63.07 -17.97 -19.43
CA TYR A 438 63.48 -17.17 -20.58
C TYR A 438 64.96 -17.41 -20.92
N THR A 439 65.83 -17.49 -19.91
CA THR A 439 67.26 -17.71 -20.08
C THR A 439 67.56 -19.10 -20.62
N SER A 440 66.90 -20.14 -20.09
CA SER A 440 67.00 -21.51 -20.63
C SER A 440 66.53 -21.57 -22.07
N LEU A 441 65.39 -20.96 -22.42
CA LEU A 441 64.93 -20.85 -23.81
C LEU A 441 65.94 -20.11 -24.70
N ARG A 442 66.61 -19.06 -24.18
CA ARG A 442 67.63 -18.31 -24.94
C ARG A 442 68.93 -19.10 -25.12
N LEU A 443 69.25 -19.99 -24.18
CA LEU A 443 70.43 -20.85 -24.22
C LEU A 443 70.20 -22.16 -25.00
N LEU A 444 68.96 -22.48 -25.38
CA LEU A 444 68.67 -23.57 -26.31
C LEU A 444 69.30 -23.25 -27.67
N GLY A 445 70.51 -23.77 -27.89
CA GLY A 445 71.16 -23.85 -29.20
C GLY A 445 70.93 -25.22 -29.82
N TYR A 446 70.96 -25.29 -31.15
CA TYR A 446 70.95 -26.56 -31.88
C TYR A 446 72.36 -26.86 -32.38
N THR A 447 72.92 -27.99 -31.98
CA THR A 447 74.20 -28.47 -32.52
C THR A 447 73.96 -29.04 -33.93
N PHE A 448 74.75 -28.58 -34.89
CA PHE A 448 74.66 -29.02 -36.27
C PHE A 448 76.02 -29.51 -36.77
N GLU A 449 76.03 -30.58 -37.58
CA GLU A 449 77.24 -31.10 -38.21
C GLU A 449 77.56 -30.33 -39.50
N PRO A 450 78.68 -29.58 -39.57
CA PRO A 450 79.00 -28.66 -40.67
C PRO A 450 78.98 -29.27 -42.07
N ASN A 451 79.17 -30.58 -42.19
CA ASN A 451 79.32 -31.28 -43.47
C ASN A 451 77.99 -31.83 -44.04
N SER A 452 76.86 -31.61 -43.37
CA SER A 452 75.57 -32.18 -43.82
C SER A 452 74.79 -31.32 -44.83
N HIS A 453 75.27 -30.10 -45.16
CA HIS A 453 74.72 -29.27 -46.22
C HIS A 453 75.83 -28.56 -47.02
N GLU A 454 75.82 -28.67 -48.36
CA GLU A 454 76.88 -28.12 -49.25
C GLU A 454 76.91 -26.59 -49.38
N LYS A 455 75.94 -25.85 -48.80
CA LYS A 455 75.75 -24.40 -49.01
C LYS A 455 75.67 -23.57 -47.73
N MET A 456 76.57 -23.80 -46.78
CA MET A 456 76.54 -23.10 -45.48
C MET A 456 77.09 -21.67 -45.44
N GLY A 457 77.52 -21.11 -46.58
CA GLY A 457 78.13 -19.76 -46.59
C GLY A 457 77.16 -18.60 -46.85
N GLU A 458 76.07 -18.83 -47.57
CA GLU A 458 75.28 -17.73 -48.19
C GLU A 458 73.77 -17.77 -47.87
N GLU A 459 73.24 -18.85 -47.30
CA GLU A 459 71.80 -19.04 -47.10
C GLU A 459 71.42 -19.16 -45.60
N THR A 460 70.27 -18.60 -45.22
CA THR A 460 69.75 -18.73 -43.84
C THR A 460 69.12 -20.11 -43.64
N ILE A 461 69.47 -20.76 -42.53
CA ILE A 461 68.99 -22.09 -42.16
C ILE A 461 67.87 -21.97 -41.12
N ILE A 462 66.77 -22.69 -41.34
CA ILE A 462 65.59 -22.67 -40.49
C ILE A 462 65.45 -24.04 -39.81
N LYS A 463 65.28 -24.03 -38.47
CA LYS A 463 64.85 -25.21 -37.70
C LYS A 463 63.39 -25.02 -37.30
N LEU A 464 62.57 -26.01 -37.63
CA LEU A 464 61.20 -26.11 -37.16
C LEU A 464 61.17 -26.57 -35.69
N THR A 465 60.15 -26.14 -34.95
CA THR A 465 59.97 -26.45 -33.51
C THR A 465 59.85 -27.96 -33.23
N ASP A 466 59.54 -28.76 -34.25
CA ASP A 466 59.54 -30.23 -34.20
C ASP A 466 60.98 -30.76 -34.34
N SER A 467 61.51 -31.35 -33.27
CA SER A 467 62.90 -31.78 -33.15
C SER A 467 63.28 -32.86 -34.16
N THR A 468 62.31 -33.59 -34.71
CA THR A 468 62.49 -34.74 -35.61
C THR A 468 62.77 -34.38 -37.07
N LYS A 469 62.49 -33.13 -37.50
CA LYS A 469 62.67 -32.70 -38.90
C LYS A 469 64.08 -32.16 -39.13
N PRO A 470 64.72 -32.43 -40.29
CA PRO A 470 66.05 -31.90 -40.59
C PRO A 470 66.03 -30.37 -40.68
N LEU A 471 67.21 -29.75 -40.65
CA LEU A 471 67.35 -28.34 -40.97
C LEU A 471 67.01 -28.13 -42.45
N VAL A 472 66.32 -27.03 -42.74
CA VAL A 472 65.85 -26.71 -44.10
C VAL A 472 66.32 -25.31 -44.45
N THR A 473 66.73 -25.08 -45.69
CA THR A 473 67.11 -23.74 -46.15
C THR A 473 65.87 -22.87 -46.39
N GLU A 474 66.02 -21.54 -46.31
CA GLU A 474 64.91 -20.61 -46.59
C GLU A 474 64.30 -20.85 -47.99
N GLY A 475 65.12 -21.18 -48.99
CA GLY A 475 64.67 -21.50 -50.34
C GLY A 475 63.94 -22.84 -50.49
N GLU A 476 64.31 -23.86 -49.69
CA GLU A 476 63.59 -25.14 -49.64
C GLU A 476 62.23 -25.02 -48.95
N MET A 477 62.10 -24.10 -47.99
CA MET A 477 60.88 -23.93 -47.20
C MET A 477 59.87 -22.97 -47.83
N LEU A 478 60.33 -21.85 -48.38
CA LEU A 478 59.48 -20.76 -48.90
C LEU A 478 59.41 -20.72 -50.44
N GLY A 479 60.24 -21.50 -51.12
CA GLY A 479 60.45 -21.46 -52.57
C GLY A 479 61.50 -20.43 -52.99
N LYS A 480 62.26 -20.74 -54.05
CA LYS A 480 63.44 -19.94 -54.51
C LYS A 480 63.17 -18.46 -54.81
N SER A 481 61.91 -18.07 -55.03
CA SER A 481 61.50 -16.68 -55.32
C SER A 481 61.17 -15.85 -54.07
N ASN A 482 61.00 -16.47 -52.90
CA ASN A 482 60.52 -15.83 -51.67
C ASN A 482 61.58 -15.84 -50.56
N VAL A 483 62.85 -15.72 -50.94
CA VAL A 483 63.99 -15.66 -50.03
C VAL A 483 64.33 -14.21 -49.69
N TRP A 484 64.70 -13.96 -48.45
CA TRP A 484 65.13 -12.65 -47.99
C TRP A 484 66.45 -12.22 -48.63
N ASN A 485 66.45 -11.06 -49.28
CA ASN A 485 67.58 -10.57 -50.07
C ASN A 485 68.37 -9.42 -49.41
N ARG A 486 68.12 -9.10 -48.13
CA ARG A 486 68.84 -8.00 -47.42
C ARG A 486 69.91 -8.56 -46.48
N PRO A 487 71.09 -7.92 -46.37
CA PRO A 487 72.13 -8.34 -45.44
C PRO A 487 71.63 -8.18 -43.99
N ILE A 488 71.90 -9.20 -43.17
CA ILE A 488 71.43 -9.25 -41.78
C ILE A 488 72.63 -9.03 -40.86
N ALA A 489 72.85 -7.77 -40.47
CA ALA A 489 73.99 -7.40 -39.62
C ALA A 489 73.56 -7.08 -38.18
N SER A 490 72.40 -6.44 -37.98
CA SER A 490 71.91 -6.05 -36.65
C SER A 490 70.90 -7.02 -36.06
N THR A 491 70.69 -6.95 -34.75
CA THR A 491 69.62 -7.69 -34.04
C THR A 491 68.21 -7.29 -34.53
N SER A 492 68.02 -6.02 -34.89
CA SER A 492 66.77 -5.54 -35.50
C SER A 492 66.52 -6.20 -36.85
N ASP A 493 67.55 -6.32 -37.69
CA ASP A 493 67.44 -6.98 -38.99
C ASP A 493 67.05 -8.45 -38.83
N LYS A 494 67.64 -9.15 -37.85
CA LYS A 494 67.29 -10.55 -37.51
C LYS A 494 65.82 -10.68 -37.11
N ILE A 495 65.30 -9.78 -36.27
CA ILE A 495 63.89 -9.79 -35.86
C ILE A 495 62.97 -9.56 -37.06
N THR A 496 63.31 -8.59 -37.93
CA THR A 496 62.53 -8.33 -39.14
C THR A 496 62.56 -9.51 -40.11
N HIS A 497 63.70 -10.17 -40.27
CA HIS A 497 63.82 -11.37 -41.10
C HIS A 497 62.99 -12.54 -40.55
N VAL A 498 63.05 -12.80 -39.24
CA VAL A 498 62.19 -13.81 -38.60
C VAL A 498 60.71 -13.50 -38.79
N SER A 499 60.31 -12.22 -38.69
CA SER A 499 58.92 -11.80 -38.93
C SER A 499 58.49 -12.00 -40.39
N PHE A 500 59.40 -11.78 -41.34
CA PHE A 500 59.18 -12.05 -42.76
C PHE A 500 58.96 -13.54 -43.02
N ILE A 501 59.84 -14.41 -42.49
CA ILE A 501 59.70 -15.87 -42.62
C ILE A 501 58.36 -16.33 -42.04
N LYS A 502 57.98 -15.86 -40.84
CA LYS A 502 56.67 -16.21 -40.23
C LYS A 502 55.49 -15.78 -41.09
N LYS A 503 55.54 -14.58 -41.68
CA LYS A 503 54.48 -14.08 -42.56
C LYS A 503 54.36 -14.91 -43.84
N GLN A 504 55.49 -15.28 -44.46
CA GLN A 504 55.49 -16.10 -45.66
C GLN A 504 54.98 -17.53 -45.40
N LEU A 505 55.31 -18.10 -44.24
CA LEU A 505 54.77 -19.40 -43.83
C LEU A 505 53.25 -19.37 -43.65
N LEU A 506 52.72 -18.30 -43.04
CA LEU A 506 51.27 -18.12 -42.88
C LEU A 506 50.54 -17.99 -44.23
N SER A 507 51.13 -17.27 -45.20
CA SER A 507 50.56 -17.18 -46.55
C SER A 507 50.63 -18.50 -47.31
N LEU A 508 51.68 -19.30 -47.13
CA LEU A 508 51.81 -20.62 -47.75
C LEU A 508 50.82 -21.63 -47.13
N SER A 509 50.59 -21.58 -45.81
CA SER A 509 49.56 -22.42 -45.18
C SER A 509 48.14 -22.05 -45.60
N ALA A 510 47.88 -20.77 -45.89
CA ALA A 510 46.59 -20.29 -46.37
C ALA A 510 46.35 -20.58 -47.88
N ALA A 511 47.42 -20.76 -48.66
CA ALA A 511 47.34 -21.09 -50.09
C ALA A 511 47.27 -22.60 -50.37
N GLY A 512 47.57 -23.43 -49.36
CA GLY A 512 47.55 -24.90 -49.44
C GLY A 512 46.34 -25.58 -48.80
N SER A 513 45.34 -24.82 -48.35
CA SER A 513 44.06 -25.29 -47.78
C SER A 513 42.90 -25.12 -48.74
#